data_AF-A0A421DSU8-F1
#
_entry.id   AF-A0A421DSU8-F1
#
_cell.length_a   1.000
_cell.length_b   1.000
_cell.length_c   1.000
_cell.angle_alpha   90.00
_cell.angle_beta   90.00
_cell.angle_gamma   90.00
#
_symmetry.space_group_name_H-M   'P 1'
#
loop_
_entity.id
_entity.type
_entity.pdbx_description
1 polymer ?
#
loop_
_entity_poly.entity_id
_entity_poly.type
_entity_poly.pdbx_seq_one_letter_code
_entity_poly.pdbx_strand_id
1 'polypeptide(L)'
;MSEFTLSGDPRAIWIYHYDHSGVYTGKSFYQVPAWTGLPANSTHIPCDGDGDEDITGVFNGTSWDYVDDNRGTQYWNSRGRGFVISNIQESLPGWAILKPPPATDEGYVLLFTEGEWTQIEDKTGQAYYDSNGNKNIVTDAYFTIPEGYTFVAPPDAKPTFVTQWDGNEWVYVKDLRGQVAYSTETKEALVISELGPLPADYTLLVPGQFDEWDGSAWVKNEESEHAYYVDLAERQKARLLTAATEQISILTYAVNNGIASESETTALPLWETYRVELNRVDTSTAPNITWPEKP
;
A
#
# COMPACT_ATOMS: atom_id res chain seq x y z
N MET A 1 -52.28 6.58 53.77
CA MET A 1 -52.69 6.86 52.39
C MET A 1 -53.99 7.64 52.43
N SER A 2 -54.03 8.87 51.89
CA SER A 2 -55.26 9.66 51.83
C SER A 2 -55.98 9.41 50.51
N GLU A 3 -56.98 8.54 50.50
CA GLU A 3 -57.82 8.33 49.32
C GLU A 3 -58.75 9.54 49.11
N PHE A 4 -58.89 9.98 47.86
CA PHE A 4 -59.88 11.00 47.52
C PHE A 4 -61.29 10.42 47.66
N THR A 5 -62.12 11.06 48.50
CA THR A 5 -63.51 10.67 48.70
C THR A 5 -64.45 11.70 48.10
N LEU A 6 -65.51 11.24 47.40
CA LEU A 6 -66.58 12.10 46.89
C LEU A 6 -67.35 12.73 48.06
N SER A 7 -67.75 13.99 47.89
CA SER A 7 -68.45 14.79 48.91
C SER A 7 -69.79 15.28 48.39
N GLY A 8 -70.79 15.32 49.26
CA GLY A 8 -72.10 15.94 48.96
C GLY A 8 -72.06 17.47 48.91
N ASP A 9 -71.01 18.08 49.46
CA ASP A 9 -70.78 19.52 49.43
C ASP A 9 -69.62 19.88 48.49
N PRO A 10 -69.69 21.03 47.79
CA PRO A 10 -68.57 21.52 46.98
C PRO A 10 -67.35 21.85 47.85
N ARG A 11 -66.15 21.57 47.34
CA ARG A 11 -64.88 21.79 48.05
C ARG A 11 -63.92 22.60 47.20
N ALA A 12 -63.18 23.50 47.80
CA ALA A 12 -62.08 24.21 47.14
C ALA A 12 -60.75 23.68 47.69
N ILE A 13 -59.94 23.06 46.83
CA ILE A 13 -58.70 22.39 47.21
C ILE A 13 -57.59 22.72 46.21
N TRP A 14 -56.34 22.58 46.64
CA TRP A 14 -55.22 22.51 45.71
C TRP A 14 -55.20 21.15 45.01
N ILE A 15 -55.05 21.18 43.69
CA ILE A 15 -54.77 20.00 42.88
C ILE A 15 -53.43 20.17 42.18
N TYR A 16 -52.77 19.04 41.96
CA TYR A 16 -51.44 18.94 41.35
C TYR A 16 -51.58 18.19 40.03
N HIS A 17 -51.12 18.81 38.95
CA HIS A 17 -51.26 18.31 37.59
C HIS A 17 -50.02 17.54 37.17
N TYR A 18 -50.23 16.54 36.32
CA TYR A 18 -49.15 15.80 35.68
C TYR A 18 -49.41 15.61 34.19
N ASP A 19 -48.37 15.34 33.40
CA ASP A 19 -48.52 15.02 31.98
C ASP A 19 -48.91 13.56 31.74
N HIS A 20 -48.97 13.12 30.47
CA HIS A 20 -49.35 11.75 30.12
C HIS A 20 -48.36 10.68 30.63
N SER A 21 -47.16 11.08 31.05
CA SER A 21 -46.13 10.22 31.62
C SER A 21 -46.05 10.31 33.15
N GLY A 22 -46.94 11.09 33.77
CA GLY A 22 -46.99 11.28 35.21
C GLY A 22 -46.10 12.42 35.72
N VAL A 23 -45.36 13.12 34.87
CA VAL A 23 -44.44 14.19 35.30
C VAL A 23 -45.23 15.39 35.80
N TYR A 24 -44.89 15.91 36.98
CA TYR A 24 -45.50 17.10 37.55
C TYR A 24 -45.38 18.30 36.60
N THR A 25 -46.51 18.98 36.36
CA THR A 25 -46.58 20.14 35.45
C THR A 25 -47.02 21.43 36.14
N GLY A 26 -47.45 21.35 37.40
CA GLY A 26 -47.84 22.51 38.18
C GLY A 26 -49.05 22.24 39.08
N LYS A 27 -49.44 23.24 39.86
CA LYS A 27 -50.60 23.18 40.75
C LYS A 27 -51.60 24.30 40.47
N SER A 28 -52.86 24.04 40.76
CA SER A 28 -53.92 25.05 40.67
C SER A 28 -54.92 24.91 41.81
N PHE A 29 -55.52 26.04 42.19
CA PHE A 29 -56.64 26.03 43.10
C PHE A 29 -57.92 25.68 42.34
N TYR A 30 -58.57 24.57 42.72
CA TYR A 30 -59.71 24.01 41.98
C TYR A 30 -60.94 23.84 42.88
N GLN A 31 -62.11 24.21 42.33
CA GLN A 31 -63.40 23.95 42.96
C GLN A 31 -63.95 22.62 42.45
N VAL A 32 -64.09 21.65 43.35
CA VAL A 32 -64.71 20.35 43.10
C VAL A 32 -66.22 20.46 43.41
N PRO A 33 -67.11 20.37 42.40
CA PRO A 33 -68.55 20.29 42.63
C PRO A 33 -68.97 19.09 43.48
N ALA A 34 -70.13 19.19 44.13
CA ALA A 34 -70.76 18.08 44.84
C ALA A 34 -70.88 16.83 43.93
N TRP A 35 -70.53 15.66 44.47
CA TRP A 35 -70.56 14.36 43.80
C TRP A 35 -69.71 14.23 42.53
N THR A 36 -68.66 15.05 42.39
CA THR A 36 -67.71 14.96 41.26
C THR A 36 -66.27 14.63 41.69
N GLY A 37 -65.50 14.10 40.74
CA GLY A 37 -64.09 13.75 40.91
C GLY A 37 -63.12 14.88 40.54
N LEU A 38 -61.83 14.59 40.64
CA LEU A 38 -60.77 15.47 40.15
C LEU A 38 -60.73 15.48 38.60
N PRO A 39 -60.26 16.56 37.98
CA PRO A 39 -59.93 16.58 36.56
C PRO A 39 -58.96 15.46 36.16
N ALA A 40 -58.96 15.07 34.88
CA ALA A 40 -57.98 14.13 34.35
C ALA A 40 -56.55 14.65 34.58
N ASN A 41 -55.61 13.72 34.76
CA ASN A 41 -54.20 13.98 35.04
C ASN A 41 -53.95 14.93 36.22
N SER A 42 -54.74 14.79 37.29
CA SER A 42 -54.55 15.55 38.52
C SER A 42 -54.71 14.69 39.77
N THR A 43 -54.12 15.15 40.88
CA THR A 43 -54.22 14.51 42.21
C THR A 43 -54.36 15.56 43.31
N HIS A 44 -55.04 15.21 44.40
CA HIS A 44 -55.11 16.04 45.63
C HIS A 44 -53.89 15.82 46.52
N ILE A 45 -53.01 14.87 46.18
CA ILE A 45 -51.79 14.56 46.91
C ILE A 45 -50.73 15.62 46.57
N PRO A 46 -50.21 16.36 47.56
CA PRO A 46 -49.15 17.34 47.32
C PRO A 46 -47.90 16.73 46.69
N CYS A 47 -47.35 17.40 45.68
CA CYS A 47 -46.00 17.15 45.20
C CYS A 47 -45.04 17.99 46.05
N ASP A 48 -44.25 17.34 46.92
CA ASP A 48 -43.36 18.01 47.87
C ASP A 48 -42.09 18.56 47.21
N GLY A 49 -41.79 18.13 45.97
CA GLY A 49 -40.71 18.67 45.13
C GLY A 49 -41.10 19.92 44.34
N ASP A 50 -42.24 20.54 44.64
CA ASP A 50 -42.70 21.76 43.98
C ASP A 50 -41.76 22.94 44.28
N GLY A 51 -40.95 23.34 43.30
CA GLY A 51 -40.00 24.45 43.38
C GLY A 51 -38.55 24.05 43.63
N ASP A 52 -38.24 22.76 43.68
CA ASP A 52 -36.87 22.25 43.60
C ASP A 52 -36.42 22.21 42.12
N GLU A 53 -35.28 22.82 41.80
CA GLU A 53 -34.77 22.87 40.42
C GLU A 53 -34.11 21.55 40.01
N ASP A 54 -33.68 20.74 40.98
CA ASP A 54 -32.89 19.52 40.74
C ASP A 54 -33.73 18.23 40.81
N ILE A 55 -35.01 18.32 41.21
CA ILE A 55 -35.89 17.16 41.43
C ILE A 55 -37.28 17.46 40.88
N THR A 56 -37.88 16.48 40.20
CA THR A 56 -39.29 16.53 39.80
C THR A 56 -40.06 15.30 40.29
N GLY A 57 -41.36 15.47 40.51
CA GLY A 57 -42.25 14.38 40.89
C GLY A 57 -42.82 13.68 39.66
N VAL A 58 -42.81 12.34 39.67
CA VAL A 58 -43.52 11.48 38.70
C VAL A 58 -44.63 10.74 39.44
N PHE A 59 -45.88 11.00 39.09
CA PHE A 59 -47.04 10.40 39.74
C PHE A 59 -47.25 8.96 39.26
N ASN A 60 -47.22 8.01 40.19
CA ASN A 60 -47.38 6.57 39.89
C ASN A 60 -48.83 6.06 40.03
N GLY A 61 -49.79 6.97 40.24
CA GLY A 61 -51.19 6.65 40.47
C GLY A 61 -51.62 6.69 41.94
N THR A 62 -50.66 6.58 42.87
CA THR A 62 -50.94 6.56 44.32
C THR A 62 -50.07 7.52 45.13
N SER A 63 -48.87 7.85 44.65
CA SER A 63 -47.94 8.78 45.26
C SER A 63 -47.04 9.44 44.20
N TRP A 64 -46.24 10.41 44.62
CA TRP A 64 -45.17 10.99 43.83
C TRP A 64 -43.86 10.23 44.05
N ASP A 65 -43.24 9.78 42.96
CA ASP A 65 -41.86 9.29 42.95
C ASP A 65 -40.95 10.45 42.54
N TYR A 66 -39.96 10.76 43.38
CA TYR A 66 -39.05 11.90 43.13
C TYR A 66 -37.82 11.42 42.37
N VAL A 67 -37.53 12.08 41.26
CA VAL A 67 -36.41 11.76 40.37
C VAL A 67 -35.61 13.02 40.05
N ASP A 68 -34.31 12.86 39.82
CA ASP A 68 -33.41 13.96 39.45
C ASP A 68 -33.86 14.61 38.13
N ASP A 69 -34.08 15.92 38.15
CA ASP A 69 -34.44 16.70 36.98
C ASP A 69 -33.22 17.21 36.23
N ASN A 70 -32.68 16.35 35.38
CA ASN A 70 -31.52 16.71 34.55
C ASN A 70 -31.90 17.44 33.26
N ARG A 71 -33.18 17.81 33.06
CA ARG A 71 -33.62 18.53 31.84
C ARG A 71 -32.89 19.88 31.73
N GLY A 72 -32.55 20.27 30.51
CA GLY A 72 -31.73 21.47 30.27
C GLY A 72 -30.23 21.24 30.42
N THR A 73 -29.78 20.09 30.94
CA THR A 73 -28.36 19.72 30.96
C THR A 73 -27.82 19.63 29.55
N GLN A 74 -26.83 20.48 29.25
CA GLN A 74 -26.15 20.50 27.96
C GLN A 74 -25.02 19.47 27.96
N TYR A 75 -24.88 18.76 26.85
CA TYR A 75 -23.78 17.84 26.64
C TYR A 75 -23.36 17.83 25.17
N TRP A 76 -22.15 17.38 24.89
CA TRP A 76 -21.58 17.38 23.55
C TRP A 76 -21.10 15.98 23.16
N ASN A 77 -21.03 15.72 21.86
CA ASN A 77 -20.24 14.60 21.35
C ASN A 77 -18.76 15.01 21.22
N SER A 78 -17.89 14.06 20.88
CA SER A 78 -16.45 14.30 20.74
C SER A 78 -16.05 15.30 19.65
N ARG A 79 -17.00 15.73 18.80
CA ARG A 79 -16.80 16.71 17.72
C ARG A 79 -17.39 18.09 18.04
N GLY A 80 -17.79 18.32 19.30
CA GLY A 80 -18.35 19.60 19.74
C GLY A 80 -19.80 19.85 19.31
N ARG A 81 -20.51 18.85 18.78
CA ARG A 81 -21.95 18.98 18.52
C ARG A 81 -22.71 18.92 19.83
N GLY A 82 -23.46 19.99 20.13
CA GLY A 82 -24.25 20.11 21.34
C GLY A 82 -25.60 19.39 21.27
N PHE A 83 -26.03 18.93 22.44
CA PHE A 83 -27.28 18.26 22.74
C PHE A 83 -27.78 18.78 24.09
N VAL A 84 -29.05 18.54 24.40
CA VAL A 84 -29.66 18.93 25.66
C VAL A 84 -30.63 17.84 26.09
N ILE A 85 -30.61 17.50 27.38
CA ILE A 85 -31.61 16.58 27.95
C ILE A 85 -32.96 17.28 27.89
N SER A 86 -33.91 16.67 27.20
CA SER A 86 -35.21 17.28 26.88
C SER A 86 -36.37 16.69 27.68
N ASN A 87 -36.18 15.51 28.24
CA ASN A 87 -37.20 14.80 29.00
C ASN A 87 -36.59 14.15 30.26
N ILE A 88 -37.44 13.84 31.24
CA ILE A 88 -37.00 13.32 32.54
C ILE A 88 -36.51 11.86 32.50
N GLN A 89 -36.88 11.13 31.45
CA GLN A 89 -36.55 9.71 31.28
C GLN A 89 -35.21 9.52 30.55
N GLU A 90 -34.67 10.59 29.95
CA GLU A 90 -33.44 10.62 29.19
C GLU A 90 -32.26 10.72 30.16
N SER A 91 -31.37 9.74 30.08
CA SER A 91 -30.12 9.75 30.83
C SER A 91 -28.97 10.20 29.94
N LEU A 92 -27.92 10.74 30.56
CA LEU A 92 -26.69 11.07 29.84
C LEU A 92 -26.12 9.80 29.20
N PRO A 93 -25.91 9.79 27.88
CA PRO A 93 -25.26 8.67 27.24
C PRO A 93 -23.81 8.55 27.74
N GLY A 94 -23.24 7.34 27.74
CA GLY A 94 -21.87 7.13 28.25
C GLY A 94 -20.76 7.86 27.48
N TRP A 95 -21.06 8.36 26.28
CA TRP A 95 -20.16 9.19 25.48
C TRP A 95 -20.34 10.70 25.71
N ALA A 96 -21.31 11.11 26.54
CA ALA A 96 -21.62 12.51 26.78
C ALA A 96 -20.43 13.24 27.40
N ILE A 97 -20.05 14.35 26.78
CA ILE A 97 -19.05 15.26 27.31
C ILE A 97 -19.82 16.42 27.94
N LEU A 98 -19.60 16.68 29.22
CA LEU A 98 -20.22 17.81 29.95
C LEU A 98 -19.36 19.07 29.95
N LYS A 99 -18.10 18.95 29.51
CA LYS A 99 -17.19 20.09 29.36
C LYS A 99 -17.57 20.85 28.09
N PRO A 100 -17.97 22.13 28.16
CA PRO A 100 -18.31 22.90 26.96
C PRO A 100 -17.13 23.00 25.98
N PRO A 101 -17.37 22.85 24.67
CA PRO A 101 -16.34 23.06 23.66
C PRO A 101 -15.86 24.52 23.66
N PRO A 102 -14.56 24.78 23.48
CA PRO A 102 -14.06 26.14 23.31
C PRO A 102 -14.49 26.72 21.95
N ALA A 103 -14.29 28.03 21.77
CA ALA A 103 -14.38 28.63 20.45
C ALA A 103 -13.35 27.96 19.51
N THR A 104 -13.74 27.73 18.26
CA THR A 104 -12.89 27.12 17.24
C THR A 104 -12.32 28.18 16.33
N ASP A 105 -11.03 28.14 16.08
CA ASP A 105 -10.34 29.03 15.16
C ASP A 105 -10.74 28.73 13.71
N GLU A 106 -10.66 29.73 12.82
CA GLU A 106 -10.96 29.54 11.41
C GLU A 106 -9.99 28.52 10.78
N GLY A 107 -10.54 27.51 10.10
CA GLY A 107 -9.75 26.41 9.53
C GLY A 107 -9.39 25.30 10.51
N TYR A 108 -9.99 25.27 11.71
CA TYR A 108 -9.82 24.19 12.68
C TYR A 108 -11.15 23.50 12.99
N VAL A 109 -11.09 22.26 13.46
CA VAL A 109 -12.22 21.52 14.05
C VAL A 109 -11.87 21.02 15.44
N LEU A 110 -12.90 20.76 16.24
CA LEU A 110 -12.72 20.29 17.61
C LEU A 110 -12.75 18.76 17.69
N LEU A 111 -11.84 18.23 18.49
CA LEU A 111 -11.81 16.83 18.89
C LEU A 111 -11.59 16.72 20.41
N PHE A 112 -12.48 16.01 21.09
CA PHE A 112 -12.34 15.68 22.50
C PHE A 112 -11.65 14.33 22.67
N THR A 113 -10.45 14.34 23.23
CA THR A 113 -9.62 13.16 23.49
C THR A 113 -8.95 13.29 24.84
N GLU A 114 -8.83 12.17 25.56
CA GLU A 114 -8.12 12.14 26.86
C GLU A 114 -8.66 13.13 27.90
N GLY A 115 -9.96 13.47 27.82
CA GLY A 115 -10.62 14.38 28.77
C GLY A 115 -10.47 15.87 28.42
N GLU A 116 -9.81 16.21 27.32
CA GLU A 116 -9.54 17.58 26.91
C GLU A 116 -10.00 17.89 25.48
N TRP A 117 -10.39 19.15 25.26
CA TRP A 117 -10.69 19.65 23.92
C TRP A 117 -9.40 20.03 23.21
N THR A 118 -9.21 19.50 22.02
CA THR A 118 -8.10 19.86 21.14
C THR A 118 -8.65 20.44 19.84
N GLN A 119 -7.92 21.40 19.29
CA GLN A 119 -8.17 21.92 17.95
C GLN A 119 -7.23 21.20 16.98
N ILE A 120 -7.80 20.64 15.92
CA ILE A 120 -7.05 20.03 14.82
C ILE A 120 -7.30 20.86 13.56
N GLU A 121 -6.25 21.06 12.76
CA GLU A 121 -6.35 21.81 11.51
C GLU A 121 -7.22 21.03 10.52
N ASP A 122 -8.24 21.69 9.96
CA ASP A 122 -9.07 21.11 8.91
C ASP A 122 -8.31 21.13 7.58
N LYS A 123 -7.75 19.97 7.24
CA LYS A 123 -7.03 19.76 5.99
C LYS A 123 -7.93 19.29 4.86
N THR A 124 -9.27 19.35 4.98
CA THR A 124 -10.19 18.90 3.93
C THR A 124 -9.89 19.58 2.60
N GLY A 125 -9.75 18.79 1.54
CA GLY A 125 -9.36 19.29 0.21
C GLY A 125 -7.84 19.50 0.02
N GLN A 126 -7.03 19.45 1.09
CA GLN A 126 -5.57 19.47 0.97
C GLN A 126 -5.08 18.18 0.28
N ALA A 127 -4.07 18.34 -0.57
CA ALA A 127 -3.42 17.22 -1.21
C ALA A 127 -2.43 16.53 -0.26
N TYR A 128 -2.38 15.20 -0.34
CA TYR A 128 -1.33 14.39 0.27
C TYR A 128 -0.88 13.33 -0.73
N TYR A 129 0.31 12.78 -0.53
CA TYR A 129 1.02 11.99 -1.53
C TYR A 129 1.49 10.68 -0.91
N ASP A 130 1.42 9.60 -1.70
CA ASP A 130 2.05 8.32 -1.32
C ASP A 130 3.57 8.36 -1.54
N SER A 131 4.27 7.28 -1.21
CA SER A 131 5.73 7.24 -1.32
C SER A 131 6.29 7.34 -2.75
N ASN A 132 5.45 7.18 -3.76
CA ASN A 132 5.81 7.30 -5.18
C ASN A 132 5.37 8.63 -5.80
N GLY A 133 4.77 9.53 -5.00
CA GLY A 133 4.28 10.82 -5.48
C GLY A 133 2.86 10.80 -6.04
N ASN A 134 2.11 9.71 -5.87
CA ASN A 134 0.72 9.67 -6.31
C ASN A 134 -0.14 10.56 -5.40
N LYS A 135 -0.91 11.45 -6.03
CA LYS A 135 -1.71 12.47 -5.35
C LYS A 135 -3.05 11.90 -4.87
N ASN A 136 -3.38 12.21 -3.63
CA ASN A 136 -4.65 11.96 -2.97
C ASN A 136 -5.19 13.27 -2.36
N ILE A 137 -6.44 13.27 -1.93
CA ILE A 137 -7.13 14.43 -1.35
C ILE A 137 -7.76 14.05 -0.03
N VAL A 138 -7.54 14.87 1.01
CA VAL A 138 -8.18 14.69 2.31
C VAL A 138 -9.69 14.87 2.16
N THR A 139 -10.45 13.88 2.61
CA THR A 139 -11.91 13.83 2.41
C THR A 139 -12.73 14.32 3.60
N ASP A 140 -12.13 14.39 4.79
CA ASP A 140 -12.81 14.84 6.01
C ASP A 140 -11.84 15.53 6.98
N ALA A 141 -12.38 16.42 7.81
CA ALA A 141 -11.61 17.26 8.74
C ALA A 141 -10.94 16.48 9.88
N TYR A 142 -11.33 15.22 10.10
CA TYR A 142 -10.79 14.34 11.13
C TYR A 142 -9.86 13.27 10.55
N PHE A 143 -9.42 13.48 9.29
CA PHE A 143 -8.56 12.55 8.58
C PHE A 143 -7.17 12.48 9.21
N THR A 144 -6.74 11.26 9.50
CA THR A 144 -5.35 10.96 9.87
C THR A 144 -4.62 10.45 8.65
N ILE A 145 -3.49 11.08 8.33
CA ILE A 145 -2.64 10.63 7.23
C ILE A 145 -2.11 9.20 7.51
N PRO A 146 -2.21 8.26 6.56
CA PRO A 146 -1.67 6.92 6.74
C PRO A 146 -0.15 6.91 6.82
N GLU A 147 0.42 5.83 7.38
CA GLU A 147 1.86 5.62 7.40
C GLU A 147 2.43 5.55 5.97
N GLY A 148 3.58 6.19 5.75
CA GLY A 148 4.25 6.25 4.44
C GLY A 148 3.73 7.32 3.48
N TYR A 149 2.78 8.15 3.91
CA TYR A 149 2.27 9.29 3.14
C TYR A 149 2.78 10.62 3.69
N THR A 150 2.72 11.67 2.87
CA THR A 150 3.15 13.02 3.25
C THR A 150 2.25 14.12 2.69
N PHE A 151 2.12 15.23 3.41
CA PHE A 151 1.51 16.46 2.88
C PHE A 151 2.48 17.29 2.02
N VAL A 152 3.76 16.91 1.99
CA VAL A 152 4.79 17.59 1.20
C VAL A 152 4.68 17.13 -0.25
N ALA A 153 4.44 18.07 -1.17
CA ALA A 153 4.39 17.75 -2.59
C ALA A 153 5.74 17.22 -3.11
N PRO A 154 5.73 16.24 -4.02
CA PRO A 154 6.96 15.78 -4.66
C PRO A 154 7.61 16.94 -5.42
N PRO A 155 8.95 16.99 -5.47
CA PRO A 155 9.67 18.03 -6.18
C PRO A 155 9.52 17.87 -7.69
N ASP A 156 9.98 18.87 -8.45
CA ASP A 156 9.88 18.86 -9.91
C ASP A 156 10.53 17.61 -10.54
N ALA A 157 9.90 17.10 -11.59
CA ALA A 157 10.42 15.94 -12.30
C ALA A 157 11.82 16.21 -12.87
N LYS A 158 12.74 15.26 -12.68
CA LYS A 158 14.07 15.26 -13.30
C LYS A 158 14.16 14.13 -14.32
N PRO A 159 14.67 14.38 -15.55
CA PRO A 159 14.81 13.32 -16.56
C PRO A 159 15.65 12.15 -16.02
N THR A 160 15.22 10.91 -16.27
CA THR A 160 15.88 9.67 -15.80
C THR A 160 15.87 9.44 -14.29
N PHE A 161 15.12 10.23 -13.52
CA PHE A 161 14.92 10.01 -12.10
C PHE A 161 13.43 9.92 -11.77
N VAL A 162 13.12 9.16 -10.74
CA VAL A 162 11.84 9.20 -10.03
C VAL A 162 12.06 9.77 -8.64
N THR A 163 11.01 10.34 -8.07
CA THR A 163 11.01 10.85 -6.71
C THR A 163 10.39 9.81 -5.77
N GLN A 164 11.08 9.50 -4.68
CA GLN A 164 10.60 8.57 -3.65
C GLN A 164 10.61 9.26 -2.29
N TRP A 165 9.55 9.09 -1.51
CA TRP A 165 9.50 9.54 -0.12
C TRP A 165 10.19 8.51 0.78
N ASP A 166 11.18 8.94 1.55
CA ASP A 166 11.92 8.06 2.48
C ASP A 166 11.35 8.04 3.91
N GLY A 167 10.26 8.78 4.15
CA GLY A 167 9.66 8.99 5.47
C GLY A 167 9.93 10.39 6.04
N ASN A 168 10.94 11.09 5.53
CA ASN A 168 11.34 12.42 6.00
C ASN A 168 11.42 13.44 4.86
N GLU A 169 11.97 13.07 3.71
CA GLU A 169 12.09 13.94 2.53
C GLU A 169 11.92 13.20 1.20
N TRP A 170 11.81 13.97 0.12
CA TRP A 170 11.77 13.45 -1.24
C TRP A 170 13.18 13.26 -1.80
N VAL A 171 13.51 12.03 -2.17
CA VAL A 171 14.80 11.67 -2.74
C VAL A 171 14.65 11.36 -4.23
N TYR A 172 15.61 11.79 -5.04
CA TYR A 172 15.69 11.40 -6.44
C TYR A 172 16.42 10.07 -6.59
N VAL A 173 15.71 9.07 -7.09
CA VAL A 173 16.24 7.74 -7.39
C VAL A 173 16.37 7.60 -8.91
N LYS A 174 17.55 7.19 -9.39
CA LYS A 174 17.76 6.99 -10.83
C LYS A 174 16.85 5.88 -11.32
N ASP A 175 16.08 6.16 -12.37
CA ASP A 175 15.19 5.17 -12.97
C ASP A 175 15.96 4.33 -13.99
N LEU A 176 16.30 3.12 -13.58
CA LEU A 176 16.96 2.14 -14.43
C LEU A 176 15.98 1.10 -14.98
N ARG A 177 14.68 1.20 -14.67
CA ARG A 177 13.70 0.20 -15.08
C ARG A 177 13.61 0.11 -16.61
N GLY A 178 13.43 -1.11 -17.10
CA GLY A 178 13.40 -1.43 -18.52
C GLY A 178 14.78 -1.46 -19.20
N GLN A 179 15.85 -1.00 -18.52
CA GLN A 179 17.21 -1.21 -19.00
C GLN A 179 17.65 -2.65 -18.72
N VAL A 180 18.61 -3.13 -19.50
CA VAL A 180 19.23 -4.45 -19.33
C VAL A 180 20.56 -4.27 -18.63
N ALA A 181 20.72 -4.94 -17.50
CA ALA A 181 21.99 -5.10 -16.83
C ALA A 181 22.56 -6.51 -17.07
N TYR A 182 23.85 -6.67 -16.87
CA TYR A 182 24.56 -7.93 -17.05
C TYR A 182 25.28 -8.30 -15.77
N SER A 183 25.19 -9.57 -15.36
CA SER A 183 25.96 -10.09 -14.24
C SER A 183 27.46 -9.97 -14.53
N THR A 184 28.21 -9.39 -13.60
CA THR A 184 29.68 -9.30 -13.70
C THR A 184 30.38 -10.65 -13.54
N GLU A 185 29.67 -11.68 -13.08
CA GLU A 185 30.17 -13.04 -12.92
C GLU A 185 29.82 -13.94 -14.12
N THR A 186 28.54 -13.97 -14.51
CA THR A 186 28.04 -14.96 -15.49
C THR A 186 27.76 -14.38 -16.87
N LYS A 187 27.77 -13.05 -17.03
CA LYS A 187 27.33 -12.31 -18.24
C LYS A 187 25.84 -12.42 -18.54
N GLU A 188 25.05 -13.05 -17.66
CA GLU A 188 23.62 -13.20 -17.87
C GLU A 188 22.90 -11.85 -17.81
N ALA A 189 21.93 -11.68 -18.71
CA ALA A 189 21.15 -10.45 -18.82
C ALA A 189 19.99 -10.45 -17.81
N LEU A 190 19.80 -9.32 -17.14
CA LEU A 190 18.69 -9.04 -16.24
C LEU A 190 17.98 -7.75 -16.69
N VAL A 191 16.69 -7.85 -16.98
CA VAL A 191 15.85 -6.66 -17.20
C VAL A 191 15.50 -6.07 -15.84
N ILE A 192 15.90 -4.82 -15.61
CA ILE A 192 15.63 -4.13 -14.34
C ILE A 192 14.14 -3.81 -14.28
N SER A 193 13.44 -4.38 -13.30
CA SER A 193 12.01 -4.14 -13.05
C SER A 193 11.74 -3.24 -11.86
N GLU A 194 12.69 -3.16 -10.93
CA GLU A 194 12.53 -2.45 -9.65
C GLU A 194 13.24 -1.10 -9.64
N LEU A 195 12.73 -0.18 -8.83
CA LEU A 195 13.38 1.08 -8.54
C LEU A 195 14.47 0.86 -7.49
N GLY A 196 15.61 1.53 -7.69
CA GLY A 196 16.70 1.46 -6.73
C GLY A 196 18.08 1.51 -7.40
N PRO A 197 19.14 1.36 -6.60
CA PRO A 197 20.48 1.21 -7.14
C PRO A 197 20.57 -0.08 -7.95
N LEU A 198 21.45 -0.08 -8.96
CA LEU A 198 21.83 -1.31 -9.62
C LEU A 198 22.49 -2.25 -8.59
N PRO A 199 22.13 -3.55 -8.53
CA PRO A 199 22.80 -4.50 -7.65
C PRO A 199 24.32 -4.52 -7.91
N ALA A 200 25.12 -4.72 -6.86
CA ALA A 200 26.57 -4.59 -6.92
C ALA A 200 27.23 -5.54 -7.95
N ASP A 201 26.67 -6.72 -8.14
CA ASP A 201 27.18 -7.76 -9.04
C ASP A 201 26.69 -7.60 -10.49
N TYR A 202 26.17 -6.41 -10.83
CA TYR A 202 25.63 -6.10 -12.13
C TYR A 202 26.22 -4.81 -12.70
N THR A 203 26.32 -4.76 -14.03
CA THR A 203 26.75 -3.60 -14.79
C THR A 203 25.82 -3.33 -15.96
N LEU A 204 25.67 -2.07 -16.37
CA LEU A 204 24.95 -1.70 -17.61
C LEU A 204 25.84 -1.86 -18.86
N LEU A 205 27.12 -2.23 -18.68
CA LEU A 205 28.04 -2.48 -19.77
C LEU A 205 27.76 -3.86 -20.38
N VAL A 206 27.65 -3.90 -21.71
CA VAL A 206 27.39 -5.14 -22.45
C VAL A 206 28.69 -5.96 -22.51
N PRO A 207 28.69 -7.23 -22.06
CA PRO A 207 29.86 -8.10 -22.15
C PRO A 207 30.10 -8.59 -23.58
N GLY A 208 31.36 -8.64 -23.99
CA GLY A 208 31.81 -9.43 -25.13
C GLY A 208 31.87 -10.92 -24.83
N GLN A 209 31.90 -11.72 -25.90
CA GLN A 209 31.90 -13.19 -25.83
C GLN A 209 33.05 -13.73 -24.95
N PHE A 210 34.25 -13.15 -25.09
CA PHE A 210 35.46 -13.57 -24.39
C PHE A 210 35.88 -12.58 -23.28
N ASP A 211 35.02 -11.62 -22.93
CA ASP A 211 35.39 -10.63 -21.92
C ASP A 211 35.32 -11.20 -20.51
N GLU A 212 36.14 -10.69 -19.61
CA GLU A 212 36.10 -10.94 -18.18
C GLU A 212 35.99 -9.63 -17.42
N TRP A 213 35.32 -9.65 -16.28
CA TRP A 213 35.14 -8.45 -15.48
C TRP A 213 36.40 -8.19 -14.65
N ASP A 214 37.01 -7.00 -14.80
CA ASP A 214 38.22 -6.63 -14.06
C ASP A 214 37.94 -5.93 -12.71
N GLY A 215 36.66 -5.82 -12.34
CA GLY A 215 36.18 -5.05 -11.19
C GLY A 215 35.54 -3.70 -11.58
N SER A 216 35.77 -3.23 -12.80
CA SER A 216 35.29 -1.93 -13.29
C SER A 216 34.77 -1.92 -14.72
N ALA A 217 35.32 -2.77 -15.59
CA ALA A 217 34.98 -2.86 -17.01
C ALA A 217 35.13 -4.30 -17.52
N TRP A 218 34.49 -4.57 -18.65
CA TRP A 218 34.70 -5.78 -19.43
C TRP A 218 36.03 -5.67 -20.18
N VAL A 219 36.95 -6.59 -19.90
CA VAL A 219 38.25 -6.68 -20.55
C VAL A 219 38.33 -8.01 -21.30
N LYS A 220 38.63 -7.95 -22.60
CA LYS A 220 38.76 -9.13 -23.45
C LYS A 220 39.85 -10.07 -22.93
N ASN A 221 39.51 -11.32 -22.65
CA ASN A 221 40.49 -12.36 -22.36
C ASN A 221 41.03 -12.94 -23.68
N GLU A 222 42.22 -12.46 -24.07
CA GLU A 222 42.91 -12.92 -25.29
C GLU A 222 43.26 -14.40 -25.27
N GLU A 223 43.57 -14.98 -24.09
CA GLU A 223 43.88 -16.41 -23.97
C GLU A 223 42.65 -17.27 -24.25
N SER A 224 41.50 -16.88 -23.71
CA SER A 224 40.22 -17.56 -23.94
C SER A 224 39.76 -17.44 -25.40
N GLU A 225 39.91 -16.25 -26.00
CA GLU A 225 39.62 -16.04 -27.43
C GLU A 225 40.54 -16.90 -28.31
N HIS A 226 41.84 -16.91 -28.00
CA HIS A 226 42.81 -17.71 -28.73
C HIS A 226 42.51 -19.21 -28.61
N ALA A 227 42.28 -19.71 -27.39
CA ALA A 227 41.94 -21.11 -27.14
C ALA A 227 40.68 -21.56 -27.92
N TYR A 228 39.67 -20.69 -28.02
CA TYR A 228 38.49 -20.95 -28.83
C TYR A 228 38.81 -21.12 -30.32
N TYR A 229 39.63 -20.24 -30.89
CA TYR A 229 40.04 -20.35 -32.30
C TYR A 229 40.94 -21.57 -32.55
N VAL A 230 41.79 -21.95 -31.60
CA VAL A 230 42.61 -23.17 -31.68
C VAL A 230 41.71 -24.41 -31.69
N ASP A 231 40.68 -24.49 -30.83
CA ASP A 231 39.72 -25.61 -30.83
C ASP A 231 38.95 -25.70 -32.15
N LEU A 232 38.48 -24.55 -32.68
CA LEU A 232 37.85 -24.51 -34.01
C LEU A 232 38.80 -25.02 -35.11
N ALA A 233 40.07 -24.60 -35.07
CA ALA A 233 41.07 -25.04 -36.02
C ALA A 233 41.35 -26.55 -35.91
N GLU A 234 41.44 -27.11 -34.71
CA GLU A 234 41.62 -28.54 -34.50
C GLU A 234 40.44 -29.36 -35.04
N ARG A 235 39.20 -28.92 -34.77
CA ARG A 235 38.01 -29.56 -35.35
C ARG A 235 38.03 -29.51 -36.88
N GLN A 236 38.46 -28.39 -37.45
CA GLN A 236 38.61 -28.26 -38.91
C GLN A 236 39.70 -29.20 -39.46
N LYS A 237 40.88 -29.27 -38.80
CA LYS A 237 41.98 -30.17 -39.16
C LYS A 237 41.52 -31.62 -39.15
N ALA A 238 40.84 -32.04 -38.07
CA ALA A 238 40.29 -33.39 -37.95
C ALA A 238 39.32 -33.71 -39.09
N ARG A 239 38.39 -32.80 -39.39
CA ARG A 239 37.43 -32.97 -40.50
C ARG A 239 38.13 -33.12 -41.86
N LEU A 240 39.14 -32.30 -42.13
CA LEU A 240 39.91 -32.35 -43.38
C LEU A 240 40.73 -33.64 -43.49
N LEU A 241 41.36 -34.08 -42.39
CA LEU A 241 42.11 -35.34 -42.34
C LEU A 241 41.20 -36.56 -42.57
N THR A 242 40.00 -36.57 -42.01
CA THR A 242 39.00 -37.63 -42.26
C THR A 242 38.63 -37.67 -43.74
N ALA A 243 38.26 -36.53 -44.32
CA ALA A 243 37.90 -36.46 -45.74
C ALA A 243 39.05 -36.89 -46.66
N ALA A 244 40.29 -36.48 -46.37
CA ALA A 244 41.47 -36.90 -47.11
C ALA A 244 41.73 -38.42 -46.96
N THR A 245 41.53 -38.97 -45.76
CA THR A 245 41.71 -40.40 -45.50
C THR A 245 40.68 -41.26 -46.26
N GLU A 246 39.42 -40.83 -46.30
CA GLU A 246 38.37 -41.48 -47.08
C GLU A 246 38.71 -41.47 -48.57
N GLN A 247 39.12 -40.32 -49.10
CA GLN A 247 39.50 -40.20 -50.51
C GLN A 247 40.70 -41.09 -50.86
N ILE A 248 41.74 -41.08 -50.02
CA ILE A 248 42.91 -41.97 -50.18
C ILE A 248 42.46 -43.43 -50.16
N SER A 249 41.59 -43.84 -49.24
CA SER A 249 41.10 -45.21 -49.17
C SER A 249 40.42 -45.66 -50.47
N ILE A 250 39.60 -44.80 -51.09
CA ILE A 250 38.93 -45.09 -52.37
C ILE A 250 39.95 -45.21 -53.50
N LEU A 251 40.89 -44.26 -53.62
CA LEU A 251 41.92 -44.24 -54.65
C LEU A 251 42.87 -45.44 -54.52
N THR A 252 43.34 -45.74 -53.30
CA THR A 252 44.17 -46.91 -53.00
C THR A 252 43.46 -48.21 -53.37
N TYR A 253 42.16 -48.33 -53.07
CA TYR A 253 41.39 -49.50 -53.49
C TYR A 253 41.34 -49.63 -55.02
N ALA A 254 41.06 -48.56 -55.75
CA ALA A 254 41.02 -48.59 -57.21
C ALA A 254 42.39 -48.97 -57.82
N VAL A 255 43.48 -48.41 -57.29
CA VAL A 255 44.85 -48.70 -57.75
C VAL A 255 45.24 -50.15 -57.44
N ASN A 256 45.01 -50.63 -56.21
CA ASN A 256 45.38 -51.99 -55.80
C ASN A 256 44.61 -53.08 -56.57
N ASN A 257 43.38 -52.80 -56.99
CA ASN A 257 42.58 -53.72 -57.80
C ASN A 257 42.84 -53.58 -59.31
N GLY A 258 43.73 -52.69 -59.74
CA GLY A 258 44.06 -52.48 -61.15
C GLY A 258 42.91 -51.89 -61.98
N ILE A 259 41.96 -51.20 -61.33
CA ILE A 259 40.78 -50.58 -61.98
C ILE A 259 40.83 -49.05 -61.97
N ALA A 260 41.87 -48.45 -61.41
CA ALA A 260 42.04 -46.99 -61.38
C ALA A 260 42.25 -46.40 -62.78
N SER A 261 41.63 -45.26 -63.02
CA SER A 261 41.93 -44.38 -64.15
C SER A 261 43.31 -43.73 -64.02
N GLU A 262 43.82 -43.16 -65.12
CA GLU A 262 45.07 -42.38 -65.12
C GLU A 262 44.99 -41.15 -64.19
N SER A 263 43.81 -40.51 -64.14
CA SER A 263 43.54 -39.41 -63.20
C SER A 263 43.57 -39.85 -61.74
N GLU A 264 42.99 -41.01 -61.39
CA GLU A 264 43.00 -41.52 -60.02
C GLU A 264 44.40 -41.97 -59.57
N THR A 265 45.16 -42.54 -60.49
CA THR A 265 46.57 -42.92 -60.26
C THR A 265 47.44 -41.70 -59.99
N THR A 266 47.18 -40.58 -60.68
CA THR A 266 47.89 -39.31 -60.49
C THR A 266 47.40 -38.56 -59.24
N ALA A 267 46.12 -38.68 -58.88
CA ALA A 267 45.54 -38.02 -57.72
C ALA A 267 45.98 -38.64 -56.39
N LEU A 268 46.15 -39.97 -56.31
CA LEU A 268 46.54 -40.67 -55.09
C LEU A 268 47.75 -40.05 -54.36
N PRO A 269 48.92 -39.84 -55.01
CA PRO A 269 50.09 -39.25 -54.34
C PRO A 269 49.86 -37.77 -53.94
N LEU A 270 49.03 -37.02 -54.67
CA LEU A 270 48.68 -35.63 -54.31
C LEU A 270 47.82 -35.60 -53.04
N TRP A 271 46.85 -36.50 -52.92
CA TRP A 271 46.02 -36.65 -51.72
C TRP A 271 46.80 -37.16 -50.51
N GLU A 272 47.74 -38.08 -50.69
CA GLU A 272 48.65 -38.53 -49.63
C GLU A 272 49.54 -37.39 -49.13
N THR A 273 50.07 -36.57 -50.05
CA THR A 273 50.83 -35.35 -49.72
C THR A 273 49.97 -34.37 -48.94
N TYR A 274 48.77 -34.06 -49.45
CA TYR A 274 47.81 -33.18 -48.80
C TYR A 274 47.47 -33.63 -47.37
N ARG A 275 47.25 -34.93 -47.13
CA ARG A 275 46.99 -35.45 -45.78
C ARG A 275 48.17 -35.23 -44.83
N VAL A 276 49.41 -35.42 -45.32
CA VAL A 276 50.62 -35.18 -44.52
C VAL A 276 50.78 -33.69 -44.22
N GLU A 277 50.54 -32.81 -45.21
CA GLU A 277 50.57 -31.36 -45.03
C GLU A 277 49.52 -30.89 -44.03
N LEU A 278 48.28 -31.38 -44.14
CA LEU A 278 47.22 -31.12 -43.15
C LEU A 278 47.65 -31.52 -41.74
N ASN A 279 48.27 -32.69 -41.58
CA ASN A 279 48.71 -33.17 -40.27
C ASN A 279 49.79 -32.27 -39.65
N ARG A 280 50.62 -31.62 -40.48
CA ARG A 280 51.68 -30.70 -40.07
C ARG A 280 51.20 -29.29 -39.76
N VAL A 281 49.97 -28.92 -40.13
CA VAL A 281 49.40 -27.60 -39.79
C VAL A 281 49.42 -27.41 -38.28
N ASP A 282 50.05 -26.32 -37.84
CA ASP A 282 50.08 -25.88 -36.45
C ASP A 282 48.85 -25.03 -36.14
N THR A 283 47.90 -25.63 -35.43
CA THR A 283 46.63 -25.02 -35.04
C THR A 283 46.78 -23.97 -33.94
N SER A 284 47.91 -23.95 -33.22
CA SER A 284 48.19 -22.93 -32.20
C SER A 284 48.42 -21.53 -32.78
N THR A 285 48.49 -21.39 -34.10
CA THR A 285 48.60 -20.09 -34.79
C THR A 285 47.24 -19.48 -35.13
N ALA A 286 46.14 -20.11 -34.70
CA ALA A 286 44.79 -19.62 -34.93
C ALA A 286 44.57 -18.19 -34.39
N PRO A 287 43.77 -17.36 -35.07
CA PRO A 287 43.00 -17.66 -36.27
C PRO A 287 43.80 -17.59 -37.59
N ASN A 288 45.08 -17.24 -37.55
CA ASN A 288 45.91 -16.96 -38.73
C ASN A 288 46.56 -18.23 -39.32
N ILE A 289 45.74 -19.22 -39.67
CA ILE A 289 46.21 -20.49 -40.24
C ILE A 289 46.10 -20.48 -41.76
N THR A 290 47.18 -20.88 -42.44
CA THR A 290 47.16 -21.17 -43.87
C THR A 290 46.91 -22.67 -44.08
N TRP A 291 45.72 -23.02 -44.56
CA TRP A 291 45.36 -24.41 -44.86
C TRP A 291 45.92 -24.83 -46.22
N PRO A 292 46.47 -26.05 -46.36
CA PRO A 292 46.89 -26.56 -47.66
C PRO A 292 45.71 -26.64 -48.62
N GLU A 293 45.98 -26.45 -49.91
CA GLU A 293 44.96 -26.55 -50.95
C GLU A 293 44.62 -28.01 -51.24
N LYS A 294 43.34 -28.25 -51.45
CA LYS A 294 42.84 -29.58 -51.78
C LYS A 294 43.24 -29.94 -53.23
N PRO A 295 43.76 -31.15 -53.50
CA PRO A 295 44.09 -31.62 -54.85
C PRO A 295 42.88 -31.78 -55.78
#